data_AF-A0A268TPW9-F1
#
_entry.id   AF-A0A268TPW9-F1
#
_cell.length_a   1.000
_cell.length_b   1.000
_cell.length_c   1.000
_cell.angle_alpha   90.00
_cell.angle_beta   90.00
_cell.angle_gamma   90.00
#
_symmetry.space_group_name_H-M   'P 1'
#
loop_
_entity.id
_entity.type
_entity.pdbx_description
1 polymer ?
#
loop_
_entity_poly.entity_id
_entity_poly.type
_entity_poly.pdbx_seq_one_letter_code
_entity_poly.pdbx_strand_id
1 'polypeptide(L)'
;MKHKAEHIAMKLNRSMLFLFELKRGRERNKILQKIDRMGSKNDFRDEMVGRAYQVYQKRFKTPMLNELVVFFLKNTEDFEFCKLTSVPKKYRTQHRAYDSMFDELEKVDLLRHTLRVFLIACEKNRDIPDGVAEEVALLALTHDFGKCPRIRDLTFSRADDPHNHVSAKYVSLIMEQRGYSNNFINLFYKTLFDHHGSEKESPPKDFHIEALNECDFLARKQEEKEVMKRKFINTGIAQ
;
A
#
# COMPACT_ATOMS: atom_id res chain seq x y z
N MET A 1 -5.45 16.76 -50.82
CA MET A 1 -5.29 17.60 -49.60
C MET A 1 -5.63 16.86 -48.30
N LYS A 2 -6.75 16.11 -48.24
CA LYS A 2 -7.20 15.36 -47.04
C LYS A 2 -6.16 14.41 -46.43
N HIS A 3 -5.50 13.58 -47.24
CA HIS A 3 -4.44 12.67 -46.78
C HIS A 3 -3.19 13.35 -46.19
N LYS A 4 -2.87 14.58 -46.64
CA LYS A 4 -1.73 15.34 -46.12
C LYS A 4 -2.05 15.87 -44.71
N ALA A 5 -3.30 16.30 -44.47
CA ALA A 5 -3.76 16.74 -43.16
C ALA A 5 -3.82 15.60 -42.14
N GLU A 6 -4.31 14.42 -42.54
CA GLU A 6 -4.34 13.22 -41.69
C GLU A 6 -2.94 12.75 -41.28
N HIS A 7 -2.00 12.74 -42.22
CA HIS A 7 -0.61 12.37 -41.94
C HIS A 7 0.10 13.37 -41.01
N ILE A 8 -0.19 14.68 -41.15
CA ILE A 8 0.31 15.71 -40.24
C ILE A 8 -0.28 15.53 -38.84
N ALA A 9 -1.59 15.30 -38.72
CA ALA A 9 -2.26 15.06 -37.45
C ALA A 9 -1.70 13.83 -36.72
N MET A 10 -1.42 12.74 -37.45
CA MET A 10 -0.84 11.53 -36.87
C MET A 10 0.59 11.77 -36.33
N LYS A 11 1.43 12.50 -37.08
CA LYS A 11 2.78 12.88 -36.62
C LYS A 11 2.75 13.78 -35.39
N LEU A 12 1.84 14.75 -35.35
CA LEU A 12 1.63 15.63 -34.20
C LEU A 12 1.17 14.82 -32.98
N ASN A 13 0.20 13.92 -33.14
CA ASN A 13 -0.31 13.11 -32.05
C ASN A 13 0.79 12.21 -31.45
N ARG A 14 1.59 11.55 -32.30
CA ARG A 14 2.75 10.75 -31.85
C ARG A 14 3.78 11.60 -31.10
N SER A 15 4.05 12.80 -31.59
CA SER A 15 4.99 13.73 -30.94
C SER A 15 4.45 14.23 -29.60
N MET A 16 3.14 14.50 -29.49
CA MET A 16 2.51 14.85 -28.22
C MET A 16 2.58 13.70 -27.20
N LEU A 17 2.26 12.48 -27.62
CA LEU A 17 2.38 11.29 -26.76
C LEU A 17 3.81 11.13 -26.22
N PHE A 18 4.81 11.28 -27.08
CA PHE A 18 6.22 11.23 -26.68
C PHE A 18 6.59 12.34 -25.69
N LEU A 19 6.12 13.58 -25.90
CA LEU A 19 6.34 14.68 -24.96
C LEU A 19 5.64 14.43 -23.62
N PHE A 20 4.46 13.82 -23.61
CA PHE A 20 3.79 13.41 -22.38
C PHE A 20 4.60 12.34 -21.63
N GLU A 21 5.14 11.34 -22.34
CA GLU A 21 6.01 10.32 -21.75
C GLU A 21 7.32 10.92 -21.19
N LEU A 22 7.95 11.84 -21.92
CA LEU A 22 9.15 12.54 -21.43
C LEU A 22 8.85 13.40 -20.20
N LYS A 23 7.74 14.14 -20.20
CA LYS A 23 7.30 14.91 -19.04
C LYS A 23 7.05 14.00 -17.84
N ARG A 24 6.39 12.86 -18.06
CA ARG A 24 6.15 11.83 -17.03
C ARG A 24 7.48 11.29 -16.49
N GLY A 25 8.41 10.87 -17.35
CA GLY A 25 9.72 10.38 -16.94
C GLY A 25 10.51 11.39 -16.09
N ARG A 26 10.45 12.68 -16.45
CA ARG A 26 11.10 13.76 -15.69
C ARG A 26 10.47 13.97 -14.32
N GLU A 27 9.14 13.98 -14.22
CA GLU A 27 8.46 14.12 -12.93
C GLU A 27 8.69 12.88 -12.03
N ARG A 28 8.66 11.68 -12.61
CA ARG A 28 9.08 10.44 -11.93
C ARG A 28 10.48 10.58 -11.35
N ASN A 29 11.46 10.99 -12.17
CA ASN A 29 12.84 11.15 -11.71
C ASN A 29 13.00 12.23 -10.63
N LYS A 30 12.29 13.36 -10.72
CA LYS A 30 12.34 14.40 -9.68
C LYS A 30 11.81 13.88 -8.34
N ILE A 31 10.70 13.14 -8.36
CA ILE A 31 10.10 12.65 -7.12
C ILE A 31 10.95 11.53 -6.54
N LEU A 32 11.53 10.68 -7.39
CA LEU A 32 12.41 9.60 -6.93
C LEU A 32 13.74 10.15 -6.40
N GLN A 33 14.29 11.22 -7.00
CA GLN A 33 15.41 11.95 -6.42
C GLN A 33 15.07 12.63 -5.07
N LYS A 34 13.84 13.07 -4.88
CA LYS A 34 13.38 13.64 -3.60
C LYS A 34 13.28 12.55 -2.52
N ILE A 35 12.82 11.37 -2.93
CA ILE A 35 12.80 10.13 -2.14
C ILE A 35 14.22 9.70 -1.74
N ASP A 36 15.18 9.70 -2.66
CA ASP A 36 16.58 9.33 -2.38
C ASP A 36 17.29 10.34 -1.44
N ARG A 37 16.86 11.61 -1.45
CA ARG A 37 17.38 12.65 -0.55
C ARG A 37 16.80 12.58 0.86
N MET A 38 15.73 11.81 1.08
CA MET A 38 15.24 11.54 2.44
C MET A 38 16.19 10.53 3.10
N GLY A 39 17.25 11.07 3.72
CA GLY A 39 18.36 10.30 4.25
C GLY A 39 17.95 9.14 5.17
N SER A 40 18.84 8.15 5.28
CA SER A 40 18.69 6.91 6.05
C SER A 40 18.64 7.05 7.58
N LYS A 41 18.44 8.27 8.10
CA LYS A 41 18.27 8.44 9.55
C LYS A 41 16.93 7.82 9.97
N ASN A 42 16.96 6.90 10.92
CA ASN A 42 15.78 6.25 11.51
C ASN A 42 15.03 7.20 12.45
N ASP A 43 14.71 8.40 11.94
CA ASP A 43 13.99 9.43 12.66
C ASP A 43 12.57 9.49 12.06
N PHE A 44 11.61 9.01 12.84
CA PHE A 44 10.18 8.96 12.49
C PHE A 44 9.49 10.09 13.23
N ARG A 45 8.69 10.90 12.52
CA ARG A 45 7.95 12.01 13.13
C ARG A 45 6.75 11.52 13.93
N ASP A 46 6.14 10.43 13.49
CA ASP A 46 5.00 9.81 14.15
C ASP A 46 5.47 8.69 15.09
N GLU A 47 5.09 8.80 16.36
CA GLU A 47 5.48 7.85 17.40
C GLU A 47 4.95 6.42 17.12
N MET A 48 3.79 6.29 16.47
CA MET A 48 3.25 4.97 16.08
C MET A 48 4.14 4.30 15.04
N VAL A 49 4.62 5.06 14.06
CA VAL A 49 5.54 4.57 13.03
C VAL A 49 6.86 4.14 13.67
N GLY A 50 7.41 4.96 14.56
CA GLY A 50 8.61 4.63 15.33
C GLY A 50 8.46 3.36 16.17
N ARG A 51 7.33 3.19 16.87
CA ARG A 51 7.03 1.96 17.63
C ARG A 51 6.89 0.74 16.71
N ALA A 52 6.25 0.87 15.57
CA ALA A 52 6.11 -0.21 14.60
C ALA A 52 7.49 -0.67 14.08
N TYR A 53 8.38 0.28 13.77
CA TYR A 53 9.75 -0.03 13.40
C TYR A 53 10.53 -0.74 14.52
N GLN A 54 10.36 -0.33 15.77
CA GLN A 54 10.98 -1.02 16.90
C GLN A 54 10.51 -2.48 17.04
N VAL A 55 9.23 -2.76 16.80
CA VAL A 55 8.70 -4.14 16.78
C VAL A 55 9.36 -4.95 15.67
N TYR A 56 9.45 -4.38 14.47
CA TYR A 56 10.14 -4.98 13.34
C TYR A 56 11.62 -5.29 13.65
N GLN A 57 12.39 -4.33 14.18
CA GLN A 57 13.79 -4.55 14.56
C GLN A 57 13.96 -5.59 15.68
N LYS A 58 12.98 -5.68 16.59
CA LYS A 58 12.98 -6.71 17.64
C LYS A 58 12.74 -8.09 17.05
N ARG A 59 11.86 -8.22 16.05
CA ARG A 59 11.52 -9.49 15.38
C ARG A 59 12.64 -9.98 14.47
N PHE A 60 13.24 -9.11 13.66
CA PHE A 60 14.25 -9.46 12.66
C PHE A 60 15.62 -8.96 13.09
N LYS A 61 16.48 -9.86 13.58
CA LYS A 61 17.81 -9.48 14.12
C LYS A 61 18.81 -9.09 13.04
N THR A 62 18.68 -9.71 11.86
CA THR A 62 19.51 -9.45 10.68
C THR A 62 18.57 -9.15 9.50
N PRO A 63 17.88 -7.99 9.52
CA PRO A 63 16.85 -7.68 8.55
C PRO A 63 17.45 -7.49 7.14
N MET A 64 16.95 -8.24 6.17
CA MET A 64 17.37 -8.18 4.77
C MET A 64 16.70 -7.02 4.01
N LEU A 65 15.53 -6.59 4.48
CA LEU A 65 14.68 -5.59 3.82
C LEU A 65 14.57 -4.28 4.62
N ASN A 66 15.45 -4.07 5.61
CA ASN A 66 15.41 -2.92 6.50
C ASN A 66 15.33 -1.58 5.76
N GLU A 67 16.11 -1.45 4.69
CA GLU A 67 16.16 -0.23 3.90
C GLU A 67 14.83 0.09 3.21
N LEU A 68 14.11 -0.94 2.74
CA LEU A 68 12.78 -0.81 2.16
C LEU A 68 11.73 -0.53 3.24
N VAL A 69 11.79 -1.26 4.37
CA VAL A 69 10.86 -1.06 5.48
C VAL A 69 10.93 0.36 6.03
N VAL A 70 12.14 0.88 6.31
CA VAL A 70 12.32 2.27 6.75
C VAL A 70 11.79 3.24 5.70
N PHE A 71 12.08 2.98 4.43
CA PHE A 71 11.64 3.83 3.34
C PHE A 71 10.11 3.91 3.24
N PHE A 72 9.42 2.77 3.24
CA PHE A 72 7.96 2.72 3.15
C PHE A 72 7.28 3.24 4.42
N LEU A 73 7.83 2.97 5.61
CA LEU A 73 7.32 3.55 6.86
C LEU A 73 7.36 5.08 6.81
N LYS A 74 8.45 5.69 6.32
CA LYS A 74 8.52 7.15 6.12
C LYS A 74 7.49 7.66 5.12
N ASN A 75 7.27 6.94 4.03
CA ASN A 75 6.24 7.33 3.05
C ASN A 75 4.85 7.38 3.67
N THR A 76 4.53 6.54 4.67
CA THR A 76 3.25 6.63 5.37
C THR A 76 3.06 7.99 6.07
N GLU A 77 4.14 8.57 6.59
CA GLU A 77 4.13 9.93 7.17
C GLU A 77 4.12 11.00 6.09
N ASP A 78 5.04 10.92 5.11
CA ASP A 78 5.22 11.95 4.09
C ASP A 78 4.04 12.09 3.15
N PHE A 79 3.28 11.02 2.98
CA PHE A 79 2.03 11.01 2.22
C PHE A 79 0.79 11.20 3.09
N GLU A 80 0.98 11.51 4.37
CA GLU A 80 -0.07 11.86 5.34
C GLU A 80 -1.18 10.80 5.40
N PHE A 81 -0.81 9.52 5.50
CA PHE A 81 -1.79 8.41 5.53
C PHE A 81 -2.81 8.55 6.67
N CYS A 82 -2.48 9.28 7.75
CA CYS A 82 -3.40 9.60 8.83
C CYS A 82 -4.61 10.46 8.41
N LYS A 83 -4.54 11.14 7.25
CA LYS A 83 -5.63 11.93 6.67
C LYS A 83 -6.43 11.18 5.62
N LEU A 84 -6.03 9.95 5.29
CA LEU A 84 -6.68 9.09 4.29
C LEU A 84 -7.50 8.03 5.01
N THR A 85 -8.64 7.63 4.44
CA THR A 85 -9.43 6.52 4.98
C THR A 85 -8.89 5.17 4.50
N SER A 86 -8.95 4.16 5.37
CA SER A 86 -8.69 2.76 4.97
C SER A 86 -9.84 2.15 4.14
N VAL A 87 -11.02 2.77 4.13
CA VAL A 87 -12.24 2.25 3.49
C VAL A 87 -12.77 3.21 2.43
N PRO A 88 -12.75 2.86 1.14
CA PRO A 88 -13.35 3.70 0.12
C PRO A 88 -14.88 3.79 0.28
N LYS A 89 -15.44 5.01 0.21
CA LYS A 89 -16.89 5.30 0.27
C LYS A 89 -17.75 4.59 -0.80
N LYS A 90 -17.13 4.07 -1.87
CA LYS A 90 -17.83 3.47 -3.02
C LYS A 90 -18.60 2.17 -2.70
N TYR A 91 -18.41 1.59 -1.50
CA TYR A 91 -19.09 0.37 -1.05
C TYR A 91 -20.39 0.62 -0.25
N ARG A 92 -20.82 1.88 -0.08
CA ARG A 92 -22.08 2.24 0.63
C ARG A 92 -23.34 1.61 0.04
N THR A 93 -23.34 1.14 -1.20
CA THR A 93 -24.54 0.66 -1.89
C THR A 93 -24.93 -0.79 -1.58
N GLN A 94 -24.10 -1.59 -0.91
CA GLN A 94 -24.38 -3.02 -0.69
C GLN A 94 -24.73 -3.42 0.76
N HIS A 95 -24.62 -2.52 1.75
CA HIS A 95 -24.76 -2.89 3.17
C HIS A 95 -25.71 -2.01 4.00
N ARG A 96 -26.89 -1.69 3.47
CA ARG A 96 -27.94 -0.91 4.21
C ARG A 96 -28.39 -1.52 5.55
N ALA A 97 -28.07 -2.78 5.84
CA ALA A 97 -28.39 -3.44 7.11
C ALA A 97 -27.34 -3.23 8.22
N TYR A 98 -26.14 -2.71 7.89
CA TYR A 98 -25.01 -2.54 8.82
C TYR A 98 -24.36 -1.15 8.75
N ASP A 99 -25.10 -0.13 8.29
CA ASP A 99 -24.61 1.24 8.07
C ASP A 99 -23.74 1.76 9.23
N SER A 100 -24.12 1.48 10.49
CA SER A 100 -23.37 1.98 11.64
C SER A 100 -21.97 1.37 11.84
N MET A 101 -21.71 0.13 11.41
CA MET A 101 -20.38 -0.50 11.61
C MET A 101 -19.42 -0.06 10.50
N PHE A 102 -19.91 0.00 9.26
CA PHE A 102 -19.16 0.47 8.13
C PHE A 102 -18.76 1.96 8.28
N ASP A 103 -19.69 2.80 8.72
CA ASP A 103 -19.43 4.23 8.97
C ASP A 103 -18.38 4.47 10.08
N GLU A 104 -18.24 3.57 11.06
CA GLU A 104 -17.18 3.67 12.06
C GLU A 104 -15.84 3.11 11.58
N LEU A 105 -15.85 2.02 10.81
CA LEU A 105 -14.63 1.49 10.19
C LEU A 105 -14.03 2.48 9.18
N GLU A 106 -14.87 3.29 8.52
CA GLU A 106 -14.41 4.39 7.66
C GLU A 106 -13.54 5.42 8.42
N LYS A 107 -13.75 5.56 9.74
CA LYS A 107 -12.96 6.46 10.60
C LYS A 107 -11.58 5.91 10.94
N VAL A 108 -11.31 4.64 10.63
CA VAL A 108 -9.95 4.09 10.72
C VAL A 108 -9.16 4.65 9.55
N ASP A 109 -8.21 5.52 9.86
CA ASP A 109 -7.31 6.07 8.86
C ASP A 109 -6.35 5.02 8.30
N LEU A 110 -5.84 5.29 7.11
CA LEU A 110 -4.98 4.40 6.34
C LEU A 110 -3.67 4.10 7.09
N LEU A 111 -3.14 5.08 7.84
CA LEU A 111 -1.90 4.89 8.61
C LEU A 111 -2.10 3.82 9.68
N ARG A 112 -3.15 3.95 10.52
CA ARG A 112 -3.44 3.00 11.59
C ARG A 112 -3.68 1.60 11.04
N HIS A 113 -4.46 1.48 9.96
CA HIS A 113 -4.70 0.19 9.32
C HIS A 113 -3.40 -0.43 8.80
N THR A 114 -2.64 0.32 7.99
CA THR A 114 -1.35 -0.12 7.43
C THR A 114 -0.39 -0.61 8.53
N LEU A 115 -0.21 0.18 9.59
CA LEU A 115 0.67 -0.19 10.70
C LEU A 115 0.17 -1.41 11.46
N ARG A 116 -1.15 -1.56 11.64
CA ARG A 116 -1.72 -2.73 12.32
C ARG A 116 -1.48 -4.01 11.53
N VAL A 117 -1.71 -3.99 10.22
CA VAL A 117 -1.46 -5.13 9.32
C VAL A 117 0.03 -5.50 9.35
N PHE A 118 0.91 -4.50 9.28
CA PHE A 118 2.36 -4.69 9.41
C PHE A 118 2.79 -5.30 10.74
N LEU A 119 2.25 -4.82 11.87
CA LEU A 119 2.54 -5.35 13.20
C LEU A 119 2.07 -6.80 13.34
N ILE A 120 0.88 -7.13 12.85
CA ILE A 120 0.38 -8.51 12.86
C ILE A 120 1.29 -9.41 12.03
N ALA A 121 1.75 -8.96 10.86
CA ALA A 121 2.69 -9.72 10.04
C ALA A 121 4.03 -9.98 10.76
N CYS A 122 4.53 -9.00 11.52
CA CYS A 122 5.72 -9.17 12.36
C CYS A 122 5.51 -10.17 13.51
N GLU A 123 4.31 -10.24 14.08
CA GLU A 123 4.02 -11.05 15.25
C GLU A 123 3.61 -12.50 14.96
N LYS A 124 2.84 -12.72 13.89
CA LYS A 124 2.18 -14.00 13.59
C LYS A 124 3.10 -15.00 12.90
N ASN A 125 4.00 -14.52 12.06
CA ASN A 125 4.87 -15.34 11.22
C ASN A 125 6.17 -15.74 11.97
N ARG A 126 6.04 -16.27 13.19
CA ARG A 126 7.19 -16.70 14.01
C ARG A 126 7.71 -18.08 13.65
N ASP A 127 6.85 -18.93 13.10
CA ASP A 127 7.16 -20.33 12.79
C ASP A 127 7.67 -20.51 11.35
N ILE A 128 7.82 -19.43 10.57
CA ILE A 128 8.38 -19.46 9.21
C ILE A 128 9.77 -18.77 9.17
N PRO A 129 10.62 -19.10 8.19
CA PRO A 129 11.95 -18.51 8.06
C PRO A 129 11.91 -16.98 8.00
N ASP A 130 12.86 -16.32 8.66
CA ASP A 130 12.90 -14.86 8.81
C ASP A 130 12.83 -14.13 7.47
N GLY A 131 13.53 -14.60 6.43
CA GLY A 131 13.45 -13.97 5.10
C GLY A 131 12.04 -13.95 4.53
N VAL A 132 11.30 -15.06 4.66
CA VAL A 132 9.91 -15.17 4.19
C VAL A 132 8.97 -14.34 5.07
N ALA A 133 9.14 -14.37 6.39
CA ALA A 133 8.35 -13.54 7.30
C ALA A 133 8.57 -12.04 7.06
N GLU A 134 9.79 -11.64 6.73
CA GLU A 134 10.14 -10.26 6.41
C GLU A 134 9.53 -9.81 5.08
N GLU A 135 9.48 -10.70 4.08
CA GLU A 135 8.75 -10.46 2.83
C GLU A 135 7.26 -10.22 3.10
N VAL A 136 6.61 -11.06 3.91
CA VAL A 136 5.20 -10.89 4.29
C VAL A 136 4.99 -9.58 5.07
N ALA A 137 5.91 -9.19 5.94
CA ALA A 137 5.84 -7.92 6.65
C ALA A 137 5.93 -6.73 5.68
N LEU A 138 6.82 -6.78 4.69
CA LEU A 138 6.92 -5.72 3.68
C LEU A 138 5.68 -5.66 2.77
N LEU A 139 5.12 -6.81 2.39
CA LEU A 139 3.84 -6.90 1.68
C LEU A 139 2.71 -6.27 2.50
N ALA A 140 2.58 -6.64 3.77
CA ALA A 140 1.60 -6.10 4.71
C ALA A 140 1.71 -4.58 4.84
N LEU A 141 2.93 -4.05 4.96
CA LEU A 141 3.20 -2.62 5.02
C LEU A 141 2.76 -1.89 3.74
N THR A 142 2.83 -2.52 2.58
CA THR A 142 2.70 -1.83 1.29
C THR A 142 1.40 -2.12 0.54
N HIS A 143 0.60 -3.10 0.97
CA HIS A 143 -0.54 -3.60 0.20
C HIS A 143 -1.56 -2.51 -0.17
N ASP A 144 -1.72 -1.53 0.71
CA ASP A 144 -2.77 -0.52 0.63
C ASP A 144 -2.30 0.86 0.14
N PHE A 145 -1.02 0.96 -0.25
CA PHE A 145 -0.38 2.21 -0.68
C PHE A 145 -1.10 2.89 -1.85
N GLY A 146 -1.69 2.11 -2.75
CA GLY A 146 -2.46 2.60 -3.90
C GLY A 146 -3.78 3.31 -3.56
N LYS A 147 -4.20 3.32 -2.29
CA LYS A 147 -5.28 4.18 -1.81
C LYS A 147 -4.85 5.66 -1.71
N CYS A 148 -3.54 5.93 -1.65
CA CYS A 148 -3.00 7.28 -1.63
C CYS A 148 -3.00 7.93 -3.03
N PRO A 149 -3.65 9.11 -3.21
CA PRO A 149 -3.65 9.83 -4.48
C PRO A 149 -2.24 10.18 -4.98
N ARG A 150 -1.33 10.57 -4.07
CA ARG A 150 0.05 10.91 -4.45
C ARG A 150 0.77 9.70 -5.03
N ILE A 151 0.59 8.51 -4.49
CA ILE A 151 1.18 7.27 -5.03
C ILE A 151 0.58 6.91 -6.38
N ARG A 152 -0.72 7.15 -6.56
CA ARG A 152 -1.40 6.98 -7.85
C ARG A 152 -0.82 7.91 -8.93
N ASP A 153 -0.54 9.16 -8.58
CA ASP A 153 0.13 10.12 -9.46
C ASP A 153 1.55 9.65 -9.81
N LEU A 154 2.30 9.13 -8.83
CA LEU A 154 3.67 8.62 -9.03
C LEU A 154 3.75 7.42 -9.95
N THR A 155 2.78 6.52 -9.85
CA THR A 155 2.69 5.32 -10.68
C THR A 155 1.97 5.57 -11.99
N PHE A 156 1.54 6.82 -12.22
CA PHE A 156 0.83 7.20 -13.43
C PHE A 156 -0.44 6.39 -13.70
N SER A 157 -1.06 5.92 -12.62
CA SER A 157 -2.23 5.06 -12.64
C SER A 157 -3.50 5.87 -12.81
N ARG A 158 -4.52 5.30 -13.44
CA ARG A 158 -5.81 5.99 -13.66
C ARG A 158 -6.58 6.09 -12.34
N ALA A 159 -7.55 6.99 -12.25
CA ALA A 159 -8.37 7.18 -11.03
C ALA A 159 -9.19 5.93 -10.67
N ASP A 160 -9.53 5.11 -11.67
CA ASP A 160 -10.30 3.87 -11.55
C ASP A 160 -9.43 2.61 -11.39
N ASP A 161 -8.10 2.71 -11.50
CA ASP A 161 -7.22 1.56 -11.29
C ASP A 161 -7.40 0.98 -9.86
N PRO A 162 -7.56 -0.34 -9.71
CA PRO A 162 -7.61 -0.99 -8.40
C PRO A 162 -6.39 -0.63 -7.55
N HIS A 163 -6.61 -0.33 -6.27
CA HIS A 163 -5.54 0.19 -5.40
C HIS A 163 -4.40 -0.83 -5.22
N ASN A 164 -4.69 -2.12 -5.15
CA ASN A 164 -3.72 -3.21 -5.17
C ASN A 164 -2.79 -3.19 -6.40
N HIS A 165 -3.32 -2.89 -7.60
CA HIS A 165 -2.49 -2.74 -8.80
C HIS A 165 -1.56 -1.51 -8.70
N VAL A 166 -2.07 -0.42 -8.12
CA VAL A 166 -1.30 0.80 -7.90
C VAL A 166 -0.19 0.56 -6.87
N SER A 167 -0.49 -0.16 -5.78
CA SER A 167 0.50 -0.60 -4.78
C SER A 167 1.60 -1.45 -5.41
N ALA A 168 1.22 -2.46 -6.20
CA ALA A 168 2.16 -3.34 -6.90
C ALA A 168 3.12 -2.58 -7.82
N LYS A 169 2.59 -1.64 -8.63
CA LYS A 169 3.39 -0.76 -9.50
C LYS A 169 4.35 0.11 -8.68
N TYR A 170 3.86 0.70 -7.59
CA TYR A 170 4.66 1.59 -6.76
C TYR A 170 5.84 0.87 -6.11
N VAL A 171 5.58 -0.27 -5.47
CA VAL A 171 6.61 -1.07 -4.81
C VAL A 171 7.66 -1.54 -5.81
N SER A 172 7.22 -2.05 -6.96
CA SER A 172 8.13 -2.52 -8.01
C SER A 172 9.02 -1.43 -8.57
N LEU A 173 8.47 -0.22 -8.75
CA LEU A 173 9.21 0.96 -9.19
C LEU A 173 10.31 1.35 -8.19
N ILE A 174 10.03 1.27 -6.89
CA ILE A 174 11.00 1.56 -5.84
C ILE A 174 12.08 0.47 -5.77
N MET A 175 11.69 -0.80 -5.84
CA MET A 175 12.63 -1.92 -5.81
C MET A 175 13.53 -1.97 -7.05
N GLU A 176 13.00 -1.66 -8.24
CA GLU A 176 13.77 -1.53 -9.49
C GLU A 176 14.88 -0.49 -9.33
N GLN A 177 14.56 0.67 -8.77
CA GLN A 177 15.54 1.75 -8.56
C GLN A 177 16.63 1.40 -7.56
N ARG A 178 16.31 0.57 -6.57
CA ARG A 178 17.27 0.09 -5.58
C ARG A 178 18.03 -1.14 -6.03
N GLY A 179 17.86 -1.58 -7.28
CA GLY A 179 18.65 -2.65 -7.88
C GLY A 179 18.28 -4.05 -7.40
N TYR A 180 17.06 -4.25 -6.89
CA TYR A 180 16.58 -5.59 -6.53
C TYR A 180 16.40 -6.45 -7.79
N SER A 181 16.59 -7.77 -7.65
CA SER A 181 16.48 -8.69 -8.78
C SER A 181 15.05 -8.76 -9.34
N ASN A 182 14.92 -8.97 -10.65
CA ASN A 182 13.61 -9.09 -11.31
C ASN A 182 12.73 -10.20 -10.71
N ASN A 183 13.32 -11.33 -10.28
CA ASN A 183 12.57 -12.41 -9.65
C ASN A 183 11.96 -11.95 -8.32
N PHE A 184 12.73 -11.21 -7.52
CA PHE A 184 12.28 -10.68 -6.25
C PHE A 184 11.23 -9.58 -6.44
N ILE A 185 11.43 -8.67 -7.40
CA ILE A 185 10.42 -7.67 -7.77
C ILE A 185 9.11 -8.33 -8.22
N ASN A 186 9.20 -9.38 -9.05
CA ASN A 186 8.03 -10.09 -9.56
C ASN A 186 7.24 -10.79 -8.46
N LEU A 187 7.88 -11.27 -7.39
CA LEU A 187 7.20 -11.80 -6.21
C LEU A 187 6.28 -10.72 -5.63
N PHE A 188 6.84 -9.57 -5.23
CA PHE A 188 6.06 -8.47 -4.65
C PHE A 188 4.99 -7.94 -5.60
N TYR A 189 5.33 -7.75 -6.88
CA TYR A 189 4.38 -7.29 -7.87
C TYR A 189 3.17 -8.20 -7.95
N LYS A 190 3.38 -9.51 -8.17
CA LYS A 190 2.27 -10.47 -8.33
C LYS A 190 1.46 -10.62 -7.06
N THR A 191 2.10 -10.80 -5.91
CA THR A 191 1.39 -10.93 -4.63
C THR A 191 0.52 -9.70 -4.37
N LEU A 192 1.06 -8.49 -4.50
CA LEU A 192 0.29 -7.27 -4.30
C LEU A 192 -0.78 -7.08 -5.36
N PHE A 193 -0.52 -7.44 -6.62
CA PHE A 193 -1.50 -7.29 -7.69
C PHE A 193 -2.69 -8.23 -7.50
N ASP A 194 -2.46 -9.48 -7.10
CA ASP A 194 -3.49 -10.53 -7.10
C ASP A 194 -4.18 -10.76 -5.73
N HIS A 195 -3.74 -10.11 -4.64
CA HIS A 195 -4.20 -10.48 -3.29
C HIS A 195 -5.70 -10.29 -3.02
N HIS A 196 -6.40 -9.38 -3.71
CA HIS A 196 -7.86 -9.24 -3.60
C HIS A 196 -8.66 -10.27 -4.41
N GLY A 197 -8.00 -11.07 -5.27
CA GLY A 197 -8.68 -11.90 -6.26
C GLY A 197 -9.43 -11.08 -7.31
N SER A 198 -9.88 -11.72 -8.39
CA SER A 198 -10.89 -11.10 -9.25
C SER A 198 -12.28 -11.42 -8.68
N GLU A 199 -13.30 -10.59 -8.94
CA GLU A 199 -14.69 -10.87 -8.49
C GLU A 199 -15.23 -12.25 -8.93
N LYS A 200 -14.55 -12.93 -9.86
CA LYS A 200 -14.95 -14.22 -10.44
C LYS A 200 -14.07 -15.39 -10.03
N GLU A 201 -12.88 -15.16 -9.47
CA GLU A 201 -11.91 -16.21 -9.15
C GLU A 201 -11.28 -15.94 -7.79
N SER A 202 -11.23 -16.98 -6.95
CA SER A 202 -10.46 -16.93 -5.70
C SER A 202 -9.00 -16.56 -5.99
N PRO A 203 -8.33 -15.83 -5.08
CA PRO A 203 -6.91 -15.54 -5.23
C PRO A 203 -6.11 -16.82 -5.49
N PRO A 204 -4.97 -16.74 -6.19
CA PRO A 204 -4.07 -17.86 -6.36
C PRO A 204 -3.72 -18.47 -4.99
N LYS A 205 -3.62 -19.81 -4.92
CA LYS A 205 -3.08 -20.52 -3.74
C LYS A 205 -1.57 -20.29 -3.68
N ASP A 206 -1.19 -19.11 -3.22
CA ASP A 206 0.17 -18.67 -3.01
C ASP A 206 0.36 -18.32 -1.53
N PHE A 207 1.44 -18.81 -0.93
CA PHE A 207 1.70 -18.64 0.49
C PHE A 207 1.72 -17.17 0.90
N HIS A 208 2.37 -16.30 0.10
CA HIS A 208 2.48 -14.88 0.43
C HIS A 208 1.13 -14.16 0.34
N ILE A 209 0.30 -14.55 -0.63
CA ILE A 209 -1.09 -14.03 -0.74
C ILE A 209 -1.92 -14.45 0.47
N GLU A 210 -1.88 -15.74 0.85
CA GLU A 210 -2.62 -16.27 2.00
C GLU A 210 -2.17 -15.59 3.30
N ALA A 211 -0.87 -15.47 3.52
CA ALA A 211 -0.30 -14.84 4.71
C ALA A 211 -0.64 -13.34 4.78
N LEU A 212 -0.57 -12.61 3.65
CA LEU A 212 -0.96 -11.20 3.58
C LEU A 212 -2.44 -11.01 3.91
N ASN A 213 -3.32 -11.78 3.25
CA ASN A 213 -4.77 -11.68 3.45
C ASN A 213 -5.18 -12.06 4.88
N GLU A 214 -4.50 -13.03 5.50
CA GLU A 214 -4.75 -13.38 6.89
C GLU A 214 -4.34 -12.25 7.84
N CYS A 215 -3.21 -11.58 7.59
CA CYS A 215 -2.78 -10.42 8.38
C CYS A 215 -3.79 -9.28 8.26
N ASP A 216 -4.26 -8.98 7.05
CA ASP A 216 -5.27 -7.94 6.79
C ASP A 216 -6.60 -8.26 7.50
N PHE A 217 -7.10 -9.49 7.32
CA PHE A 217 -8.30 -9.96 8.00
C PHE A 217 -8.22 -9.83 9.53
N LEU A 218 -7.09 -10.20 10.13
CA LEU A 218 -6.88 -10.08 11.57
C LEU A 218 -6.81 -8.61 12.02
N ALA A 219 -6.19 -7.73 11.23
CA ALA A 219 -6.18 -6.29 11.51
C ALA A 219 -7.61 -5.76 11.53
N ARG A 220 -8.41 -6.14 10.54
CA ARG A 220 -9.81 -5.76 10.42
C ARG A 220 -10.66 -6.24 11.61
N LYS A 221 -10.46 -7.49 12.03
CA LYS A 221 -11.14 -8.04 13.21
C LYS A 221 -10.77 -7.29 14.50
N GLN A 222 -9.52 -6.83 14.64
CA GLN A 222 -9.11 -6.01 15.78
C GLN A 222 -9.74 -4.61 15.73
N GLU A 223 -9.80 -4.00 14.54
CA GLU A 223 -10.46 -2.71 14.32
C GLU A 223 -11.95 -2.74 14.68
N GLU A 224 -12.65 -3.77 14.23
CA GLU A 224 -14.07 -3.99 14.55
C GLU A 224 -14.30 -4.08 16.07
N LYS A 225 -13.44 -4.83 16.77
CA LYS A 225 -13.52 -4.94 18.24
C LYS A 225 -13.29 -3.60 18.93
N GLU A 226 -12.31 -2.82 18.48
CA GLU A 226 -12.04 -1.48 19.04
C GLU A 226 -13.22 -0.53 18.80
N VAL A 227 -13.79 -0.56 17.61
CA VAL A 227 -14.99 0.21 17.26
C VAL A 227 -16.17 -0.17 18.15
N MET A 228 -16.45 -1.47 18.30
CA MET A 228 -17.54 -1.95 19.17
C MET A 228 -17.32 -1.51 20.62
N LYS A 229 -16.10 -1.67 21.15
CA LYS A 229 -15.77 -1.25 22.53
C LYS A 229 -16.04 0.25 22.75
N ARG A 230 -15.66 1.10 21.79
CA ARG A 230 -15.93 2.56 21.87
C ARG A 230 -17.42 2.85 21.85
N LYS A 231 -18.21 2.14 21.02
CA LYS A 231 -19.67 2.28 21.03
C LYS A 231 -20.26 1.88 22.38
N PHE A 232 -19.87 0.72 22.92
CA PHE A 232 -20.36 0.25 24.23
C PHE A 232 -20.07 1.23 25.37
N ILE A 233 -18.87 1.81 25.40
CA ILE A 233 -18.49 2.84 26.39
C ILE A 233 -19.35 4.10 26.20
N ASN A 234 -19.54 4.55 24.96
CA ASN A 234 -20.28 5.77 24.67
C ASN A 234 -21.81 5.63 24.84
N THR A 235 -22.36 4.42 24.79
CA THR A 235 -23.80 4.16 25.02
C THR A 235 -24.16 3.94 26.48
N GLY A 236 -23.21 4.02 27.42
CA GLY A 236 -23.50 3.99 28.85
C GLY A 236 -24.05 2.67 29.39
N ILE A 237 -23.91 1.56 28.66
CA ILE A 237 -24.25 0.22 29.16
C ILE A 237 -23.03 -0.37 29.88
N ALA A 238 -22.54 0.37 30.87
CA ALA A 238 -21.64 -0.13 31.89
C ALA A 238 -22.41 -0.02 33.21
N GLN A 239 -23.16 -1.08 33.52
CA GLN A 239 -23.53 -1.42 34.89
C GLN A 239 -22.51 -2.44 35.39
#